data_AF-A0A4V5PVP7-F1
#
_entry.id   AF-A0A4V5PVP7-F1
#
_cell.length_a   1.000
_cell.length_b   1.000
_cell.length_c   1.000
_cell.angle_alpha   90.00
_cell.angle_beta   90.00
_cell.angle_gamma   90.00
#
_symmetry.space_group_name_H-M   'P 1'
#
loop_
_entity.id
_entity.type
_entity.pdbx_description
1 polymer ?
#
loop_
_entity_poly.entity_id
_entity_poly.type
_entity_poly.pdbx_seq_one_letter_code
_entity_poly.pdbx_strand_id
1 'polypeptide(L)'
;MNGKREIPKKKDFLKWVGIIMMATLPFLHDLITSSGEGTNSWVPDLGIEKFLTDEEGYIVGYSSYRIFLYNLLLHLSIHLSFLGWFLDAHGKSYRAALLVPVGVSFYQLIMILTNARFTEYNSLTSKFLVVLVLSLLLGVNYFFYGRDKRQKGIT
;
A
#
# COMPACT_ATOMS: atom_id res chain seq x y z
N MET A 1 30.97 -32.31 8.99
CA MET A 1 30.29 -31.42 8.01
C MET A 1 30.49 -29.98 8.48
N ASN A 2 31.40 -29.25 7.85
CA ASN A 2 31.74 -27.88 8.25
C ASN A 2 30.88 -26.90 7.43
N GLY A 3 29.67 -26.61 7.91
CA GLY A 3 28.76 -25.66 7.29
C GLY A 3 29.24 -24.24 7.51
N LYS A 4 30.05 -23.71 6.59
CA LYS A 4 30.38 -22.27 6.58
C LYS A 4 29.07 -21.50 6.43
N ARG A 5 28.66 -20.79 7.49
CA ARG A 5 27.54 -19.85 7.44
C ARG A 5 27.95 -18.72 6.49
N GLU A 6 27.36 -18.68 5.31
CA GLU A 6 27.56 -17.57 4.39
C GLU A 6 26.98 -16.29 5.02
N ILE A 7 27.82 -15.28 5.22
CA ILE A 7 27.38 -13.99 5.74
C ILE A 7 26.54 -13.32 4.63
N PRO A 8 25.28 -12.93 4.90
CA PRO A 8 24.44 -12.31 3.90
C PRO A 8 25.09 -11.04 3.36
N LYS A 9 25.05 -10.86 2.03
CA LYS A 9 25.59 -9.65 1.40
C LYS A 9 24.83 -8.42 1.93
N LYS A 10 25.50 -7.27 2.02
CA LYS A 10 24.90 -6.01 2.52
C LYS A 10 23.55 -5.66 1.87
N LYS A 11 23.38 -5.98 0.58
CA LYS A 11 22.15 -5.76 -0.18
C LYS A 11 20.98 -6.63 0.30
N ASP A 12 21.26 -7.87 0.69
CA ASP A 12 20.24 -8.79 1.20
C ASP A 12 19.79 -8.36 2.59
N PHE A 13 20.74 -7.93 3.43
CA PHE A 13 20.44 -7.36 4.75
C PHE A 13 19.50 -6.15 4.67
N LEU A 14 19.77 -5.19 3.77
CA LEU A 14 18.91 -4.01 3.57
C LEU A 14 17.48 -4.38 3.13
N LYS A 15 17.33 -5.42 2.28
CA LYS A 15 16.01 -5.92 1.89
C LYS A 15 15.23 -6.46 3.10
N TRP A 16 15.88 -7.25 3.95
CA TRP A 16 15.27 -7.78 5.18
C TRP A 16 14.83 -6.66 6.13
N VAL A 17 15.69 -5.66 6.35
CA VAL A 17 15.35 -4.48 7.16
C VAL A 17 14.14 -3.75 6.57
N GLY A 18 14.10 -3.55 5.25
CA GLY A 18 12.96 -2.93 4.58
C GLY A 18 11.65 -3.68 4.78
N ILE A 19 11.68 -5.02 4.69
CA ILE A 19 10.50 -5.87 4.94
C ILE A 19 10.01 -5.72 6.37
N ILE A 20 10.93 -5.77 7.35
CA ILE A 20 10.60 -5.61 8.77
C ILE A 20 9.94 -4.24 9.00
N MET A 21 10.54 -3.17 8.45
CA MET A 21 9.99 -1.81 8.57
C MET A 21 8.58 -1.70 7.99
N MET A 22 8.33 -2.27 6.81
CA MET A 22 6.99 -2.29 6.21
C MET A 22 5.99 -3.09 7.04
N ALA A 23 6.41 -4.22 7.63
CA ALA A 23 5.56 -5.03 8.50
C ALA A 23 5.23 -4.31 9.82
N THR A 24 6.13 -3.48 10.33
CA THR A 24 5.92 -2.71 11.56
C THR A 24 5.12 -1.42 11.34
N LEU A 25 4.98 -0.98 10.09
CA LEU A 25 4.37 0.30 9.72
C LEU A 25 2.96 0.52 10.33
N PRO A 26 2.05 -0.48 10.35
CA PRO A 26 0.73 -0.33 10.97
C PRO A 26 0.78 0.01 12.46
N PHE A 27 1.83 -0.42 13.17
CA PHE A 27 1.98 -0.19 14.62
C PHE A 27 2.58 1.19 14.95
N LEU A 28 3.10 1.92 13.96
CA LEU A 28 3.66 3.26 14.18
C LEU A 28 2.61 4.26 14.67
N HIS A 29 1.32 4.03 14.42
CA HIS A 29 0.24 4.86 14.93
C HIS A 29 0.27 4.95 16.47
N ASP A 30 0.55 3.85 17.17
CA ASP A 30 0.64 3.79 18.63
C ASP A 30 1.92 4.44 19.18
N LEU A 31 2.97 4.51 18.36
CA LEU A 31 4.19 5.22 18.73
C LEU A 31 3.98 6.74 18.64
N ILE A 32 3.23 7.20 17.62
CA ILE A 32 3.00 8.62 17.34
C ILE A 32 1.91 9.22 18.24
N THR A 33 0.91 8.42 18.62
CA THR A 33 -0.29 8.90 19.36
C THR A 33 -0.40 8.28 20.75
N SER A 34 -1.02 9.01 21.69
CA SER A 34 -1.28 8.51 23.04
C SER A 34 -2.73 8.07 23.20
N SER A 35 -3.01 7.33 24.28
CA SER A 35 -4.39 6.98 24.64
C SER A 35 -5.07 8.19 25.28
N GLY A 36 -5.86 8.93 24.49
CA GLY A 36 -6.71 10.03 24.98
C GLY A 36 -6.13 11.44 24.75
N GLU A 37 -4.83 11.54 24.48
CA GLU A 37 -4.15 12.77 24.05
C GLU A 37 -3.63 12.55 22.63
N GLY A 38 -3.89 13.50 21.71
CA GLY A 38 -3.62 13.39 20.27
C GLY A 38 -2.23 12.85 19.91
N THR A 39 -1.28 13.73 19.61
CA THR A 39 0.13 13.36 19.35
C THR A 39 0.93 13.29 20.65
N ASN A 40 1.87 12.35 20.74
CA ASN A 40 2.76 12.23 21.90
C ASN A 40 3.67 13.47 22.02
N SER A 41 4.00 13.87 23.26
CA SER A 41 4.75 15.10 23.56
C SER A 41 6.16 15.18 22.94
N TRP A 42 6.76 14.05 22.60
CA TRP A 42 8.07 13.98 21.95
C TRP A 42 7.99 14.13 20.43
N VAL A 43 6.80 13.95 19.84
CA VAL A 43 6.58 14.12 18.41
C VAL A 43 6.41 15.63 18.15
N PRO A 44 7.22 16.24 17.28
CA PRO A 44 7.05 17.64 16.95
C PRO A 44 5.67 17.86 16.31
N ASP A 45 4.91 18.84 16.81
CA ASP A 45 3.64 19.26 16.19
C ASP A 45 3.95 19.93 14.85
N LEU A 46 3.75 19.18 13.76
CA LEU A 46 3.89 19.66 12.39
C LEU A 46 2.61 20.34 11.87
N GLY A 47 1.57 20.49 12.70
CA GLY A 47 0.28 21.06 12.30
C GLY A 47 -0.55 20.15 11.39
N ILE A 48 -0.10 18.91 11.15
CA ILE A 48 -0.77 17.94 10.25
C ILE A 48 -2.15 17.58 10.80
N GLU A 49 -2.26 17.38 12.11
CA GLU A 49 -3.53 17.09 12.77
C GLU A 49 -4.52 18.24 12.54
N LYS A 50 -4.11 19.48 12.85
CA LYS A 50 -4.93 20.69 12.67
C LYS A 50 -5.34 20.94 11.21
N PHE A 51 -4.45 20.63 10.26
CA PHE A 51 -4.74 20.77 8.83
C PHE A 51 -5.76 19.75 8.33
N LEU A 52 -5.79 18.55 8.92
CA LEU A 52 -6.67 17.45 8.53
C LEU A 52 -7.99 17.41 9.32
N THR A 53 -8.09 18.21 10.40
CA THR A 53 -9.32 18.37 11.19
C THR A 53 -10.29 19.30 10.48
N ASP A 54 -11.52 18.82 10.29
CA ASP A 54 -12.63 19.57 9.72
C ASP A 54 -13.29 20.50 10.76
N GLU A 55 -14.20 21.38 10.34
CA GLU A 55 -14.90 22.34 11.21
C GLU A 55 -15.71 21.64 12.33
N GLU A 56 -16.11 20.39 12.10
CA GLU A 56 -16.84 19.54 13.06
C GLU A 56 -15.92 18.80 14.06
N GLY A 57 -14.59 18.96 13.94
CA GLY A 57 -13.61 18.30 14.81
C GLY A 57 -13.21 16.87 14.40
N TYR A 58 -13.72 16.39 13.26
CA TYR A 58 -13.32 15.09 12.69
C TYR A 58 -12.08 15.20 11.83
N ILE A 59 -11.18 14.23 11.92
CA ILE A 59 -9.95 14.21 11.11
C ILE A 59 -10.18 13.36 9.88
N VAL A 60 -10.35 13.98 8.71
CA VAL A 60 -10.65 13.28 7.44
C VAL A 60 -11.80 12.26 7.64
N GLY A 61 -12.84 12.68 8.38
CA GLY A 61 -14.00 11.86 8.74
C GLY A 61 -13.77 10.76 9.79
N TYR A 62 -12.59 10.68 10.41
CA TYR A 62 -12.32 9.78 11.53
C TYR A 62 -12.57 10.47 12.87
N SER A 63 -12.99 9.68 13.87
CA SER A 63 -13.27 10.16 15.23
C SER A 63 -12.02 10.56 16.02
N SER A 64 -10.83 10.12 15.61
CA SER A 64 -9.57 10.51 16.23
C SER A 64 -8.41 10.38 15.26
N TYR A 65 -7.34 11.15 15.53
CA TYR A 65 -6.11 11.13 14.75
C TYR A 65 -5.47 9.74 14.72
N ARG A 66 -5.51 9.04 15.87
CA ARG A 66 -5.00 7.68 16.02
C ARG A 66 -5.65 6.69 15.07
N ILE A 67 -6.97 6.73 14.95
CA ILE A 67 -7.71 5.80 14.07
C ILE A 67 -7.44 6.13 12.60
N PHE A 68 -7.35 7.41 12.25
CA PHE A 68 -6.94 7.84 10.91
C PHE A 68 -5.55 7.30 10.57
N LEU A 69 -4.54 7.54 11.43
CA LEU A 69 -3.18 7.07 11.24
C LEU A 69 -3.10 5.55 11.15
N TYR A 70 -3.83 4.83 12.00
CA TYR A 70 -3.90 3.37 11.94
C TYR A 70 -4.36 2.89 10.56
N ASN A 71 -5.49 3.42 10.07
CA ASN A 71 -6.04 3.01 8.77
C ASN A 71 -5.12 3.39 7.61
N LEU A 72 -4.55 4.59 7.65
CA LEU A 72 -3.61 5.06 6.63
C LEU A 72 -2.37 4.17 6.57
N LEU A 73 -1.72 3.92 7.70
CA LEU A 73 -0.49 3.13 7.79
C LEU A 73 -0.73 1.65 7.47
N LEU A 74 -1.88 1.10 7.85
CA LEU A 74 -2.29 -0.25 7.50
C LEU A 74 -2.46 -0.41 5.98
N HIS A 75 -3.20 0.49 5.33
CA HIS A 75 -3.37 0.40 3.89
C HIS A 75 -2.11 0.75 3.11
N LEU A 76 -1.25 1.62 3.66
CA LEU A 76 0.04 1.95 3.09
C LEU A 76 0.99 0.75 3.13
N SER A 77 1.02 -0.01 4.24
CA SER A 77 1.87 -1.21 4.35
C SER A 77 1.45 -2.29 3.34
N ILE A 78 0.15 -2.49 3.16
CA ILE A 78 -0.40 -3.41 2.15
C ILE A 78 0.01 -2.98 0.74
N HIS A 79 -0.16 -1.69 0.43
CA HIS A 79 0.20 -1.15 -0.87
C HIS A 79 1.70 -1.31 -1.16
N LEU A 80 2.57 -0.92 -0.22
CA LEU A 80 4.01 -1.06 -0.36
C LEU A 80 4.45 -2.53 -0.49
N SER A 81 3.77 -3.46 0.19
CA SER A 81 4.06 -4.89 0.09
C SER A 81 3.79 -5.43 -1.33
N PHE A 82 2.61 -5.12 -1.89
CA PHE A 82 2.29 -5.52 -3.26
C PHE A 82 3.14 -4.80 -4.31
N LEU A 83 3.46 -3.52 -4.09
CA LEU A 83 4.35 -2.75 -4.96
C LEU A 83 5.76 -3.33 -4.95
N GLY A 84 6.29 -3.67 -3.77
CA GLY A 84 7.58 -4.34 -3.61
C GLY A 84 7.62 -5.68 -4.33
N TRP A 85 6.55 -6.49 -4.21
CA TRP A 85 6.43 -7.75 -4.95
C TRP A 85 6.38 -7.53 -6.47
N PHE A 86 5.64 -6.52 -6.93
CA PHE A 86 5.58 -6.18 -8.35
C PHE A 86 6.94 -5.77 -8.92
N LEU A 87 7.76 -5.05 -8.14
CA LEU A 87 9.12 -4.65 -8.52
C LEU A 87 10.08 -5.86 -8.53
N ASP A 88 9.99 -6.75 -7.54
CA ASP A 88 10.83 -7.97 -7.47
C ASP A 88 10.47 -9.02 -8.54
N ALA A 89 9.20 -9.07 -8.97
CA ALA A 89 8.71 -10.02 -9.96
C ALA A 89 9.18 -9.74 -11.41
N HIS A 90 10.26 -8.98 -11.60
CA HIS A 90 10.81 -8.68 -12.93
C HIS A 90 11.09 -9.96 -13.73
N GLY A 91 10.60 -10.02 -14.98
CA GLY A 91 10.74 -11.19 -15.86
C GLY A 91 9.78 -12.35 -15.60
N LYS A 92 8.97 -12.31 -14.54
CA LYS A 92 8.00 -13.36 -14.22
C LYS A 92 6.67 -13.13 -14.95
N SER A 93 6.05 -14.19 -15.45
CA SER A 93 4.80 -14.13 -16.22
C SER A 93 3.62 -13.55 -15.42
N TYR A 94 3.58 -13.83 -14.12
CA TYR A 94 2.53 -13.34 -13.22
C TYR A 94 2.70 -11.88 -12.78
N ARG A 95 3.81 -11.21 -13.14
CA ARG A 95 4.09 -9.83 -12.70
C ARG A 95 2.94 -8.88 -13.03
N ALA A 96 2.35 -9.03 -14.21
CA ALA A 96 1.21 -8.21 -14.63
C ALA A 96 0.00 -8.39 -13.70
N ALA A 97 -0.25 -9.61 -13.21
CA ALA A 97 -1.35 -9.88 -12.29
C ALA A 97 -1.19 -9.16 -10.94
N LEU A 98 0.04 -8.89 -10.51
CA LEU A 98 0.31 -8.11 -9.29
C LEU A 98 -0.13 -6.64 -9.41
N LEU A 99 -0.37 -6.12 -10.62
CA LEU A 99 -0.91 -4.77 -10.78
C LEU A 99 -2.34 -4.63 -10.27
N VAL A 100 -3.12 -5.73 -10.21
CA VAL A 100 -4.47 -5.70 -9.64
C VAL A 100 -4.44 -5.34 -8.15
N PRO A 101 -3.77 -6.12 -7.26
CA PRO A 101 -3.73 -5.76 -5.85
C PRO A 101 -2.98 -4.43 -5.59
N VAL A 102 -2.00 -4.05 -6.43
CA VAL A 102 -1.36 -2.71 -6.37
C VAL A 102 -2.38 -1.61 -6.64
N GLY A 103 -3.17 -1.73 -7.71
CA GLY A 103 -4.18 -0.73 -8.08
C GLY A 103 -5.32 -0.63 -7.06
N VAL A 104 -5.79 -1.76 -6.54
CA VAL A 104 -6.86 -1.81 -5.52
C VAL A 104 -6.40 -1.19 -4.20
N SER A 105 -5.19 -1.52 -3.74
CA SER A 105 -4.63 -0.92 -2.53
C SER A 105 -4.36 0.57 -2.68
N PHE A 106 -3.92 1.01 -3.87
CA PHE A 106 -3.77 2.43 -4.19
C PHE A 106 -5.11 3.17 -4.18
N TYR A 107 -6.14 2.57 -4.77
CA TYR A 107 -7.51 3.10 -4.72
C TYR A 107 -7.98 3.31 -3.28
N GLN A 108 -7.77 2.31 -2.41
CA GLN A 108 -8.12 2.42 -1.00
C GLN A 108 -7.36 3.54 -0.29
N LEU A 109 -6.08 3.78 -0.62
CA LEU A 109 -5.31 4.90 -0.08
C LEU A 109 -5.90 6.25 -0.49
N ILE A 110 -6.27 6.42 -1.77
CA ILE A 110 -6.93 7.64 -2.24
C ILE A 110 -8.22 7.88 -1.46
N MET A 111 -9.04 6.84 -1.29
CA MET A 111 -10.32 6.94 -0.57
C MET A 111 -10.16 7.38 0.89
N ILE A 112 -9.05 7.01 1.54
CA ILE A 112 -8.72 7.43 2.91
C ILE A 112 -8.27 8.90 2.91
N LEU A 113 -7.39 9.28 1.99
CA LEU A 113 -6.83 10.63 1.92
C LEU A 113 -7.87 11.69 1.52
N THR A 114 -8.89 11.32 0.74
CA THR A 114 -9.93 12.23 0.27
C THR A 114 -11.19 12.24 1.13
N ASN A 115 -11.20 11.55 2.27
CA ASN A 115 -12.40 11.34 3.10
C ASN A 115 -13.59 10.71 2.34
N ALA A 116 -13.36 10.06 1.19
CA ALA A 116 -14.45 9.50 0.39
C ALA A 116 -14.98 8.16 0.95
N ARG A 117 -14.51 7.71 2.11
CA ARG A 117 -14.86 6.44 2.77
C ARG A 117 -16.35 6.24 3.07
N PHE A 118 -17.12 7.30 3.27
CA PHE A 118 -18.58 7.21 3.50
C PHE A 118 -19.40 7.39 2.22
N THR A 119 -18.74 7.61 1.09
CA THR A 119 -19.41 7.80 -0.21
C THR A 119 -19.66 6.45 -0.90
N GLU A 120 -20.50 6.46 -1.93
CA GLU A 120 -20.76 5.29 -2.78
C GLU A 120 -19.50 4.75 -3.47
N TYR A 121 -18.45 5.58 -3.62
CA TYR A 121 -17.15 5.14 -4.12
C TYR A 121 -16.53 4.06 -3.21
N ASN A 122 -16.75 4.10 -1.89
CA ASN A 122 -16.23 3.04 -1.00
C ASN A 122 -17.14 1.80 -0.92
N SER A 123 -18.22 1.74 -1.69
CA SER A 123 -19.12 0.59 -1.70
C SER A 123 -18.44 -0.66 -2.26
N LEU A 124 -18.96 -1.82 -1.88
CA LEU A 124 -18.50 -3.11 -2.40
C LEU A 124 -18.58 -3.15 -3.93
N THR A 125 -19.65 -2.60 -4.50
CA THR A 125 -19.88 -2.51 -5.95
C THR A 125 -18.77 -1.73 -6.64
N SER A 126 -18.44 -0.54 -6.16
CA SER A 126 -17.37 0.30 -6.71
C SER A 126 -16.01 -0.41 -6.67
N LYS A 127 -15.71 -1.09 -5.56
CA LYS A 127 -14.46 -1.87 -5.43
C LYS A 127 -14.40 -3.05 -6.39
N PHE A 128 -15.50 -3.79 -6.56
CA PHE A 128 -15.58 -4.85 -7.55
C PHE A 128 -15.38 -4.33 -8.97
N LEU A 129 -15.96 -3.17 -9.29
CA LEU A 129 -15.81 -2.53 -10.59
C LEU A 129 -14.34 -2.18 -10.85
N VAL A 130 -13.64 -1.60 -9.87
CA VAL A 130 -12.19 -1.31 -9.98
C VAL A 130 -11.39 -2.59 -10.25
N VAL A 131 -11.64 -3.66 -9.50
CA VAL A 131 -10.97 -4.97 -9.71
C VAL A 131 -11.23 -5.50 -11.12
N LEU A 132 -12.48 -5.44 -11.57
CA LEU A 132 -12.91 -5.93 -12.88
C LEU A 132 -12.24 -5.15 -14.01
N VAL A 133 -12.25 -3.81 -13.94
CA VAL A 133 -11.62 -2.93 -14.94
C VAL A 133 -10.12 -3.18 -15.00
N LEU A 134 -9.43 -3.23 -13.85
CA LEU A 134 -8.00 -3.54 -13.81
C LEU A 134 -7.69 -4.92 -14.41
N SER A 135 -8.50 -5.93 -14.09
CA SER A 135 -8.32 -7.29 -14.63
C SER A 135 -8.55 -7.33 -16.14
N LEU A 136 -9.55 -6.64 -16.66
CA LEU A 136 -9.79 -6.52 -18.10
C LEU A 136 -8.65 -5.80 -18.81
N LEU A 137 -8.17 -4.67 -18.29
CA LEU A 137 -7.05 -3.93 -18.86
C LEU A 137 -5.79 -4.81 -18.95
N LEU A 138 -5.53 -5.61 -17.92
CA LEU A 138 -4.41 -6.54 -17.91
C LEU A 138 -4.61 -7.70 -18.89
N GLY A 139 -5.81 -8.26 -18.99
CA GLY A 139 -6.14 -9.29 -19.97
C GLY A 139 -5.95 -8.79 -21.41
N VAL A 140 -6.42 -7.58 -21.69
CA VAL A 140 -6.24 -6.90 -22.98
C VAL A 140 -4.76 -6.66 -23.27
N ASN A 141 -4.02 -6.07 -22.33
CA ASN A 141 -2.58 -5.84 -22.47
C ASN A 141 -1.83 -7.16 -22.74
N TYR A 142 -2.09 -8.20 -21.96
CA TYR A 142 -1.48 -9.51 -22.12
C TYR A 142 -1.79 -10.14 -23.50
N PHE A 143 -3.02 -10.00 -23.98
CA PHE A 143 -3.43 -10.53 -25.28
C PHE A 143 -2.72 -9.82 -26.44
N PHE A 144 -2.68 -8.49 -26.44
CA PHE A 144 -2.02 -7.71 -27.50
C PHE A 144 -0.50 -7.83 -27.45
N TYR A 145 0.10 -7.74 -26.26
CA TYR A 145 1.54 -7.86 -26.06
C TYR A 145 2.05 -9.28 -26.32
N GLY A 146 1.24 -10.30 -25.98
CA GLY A 146 1.52 -11.70 -26.28
C GLY A 146 1.49 -12.03 -27.78
N ARG A 147 0.66 -11.34 -28.57
CA ARG A 147 0.69 -11.47 -30.04
C ARG A 147 1.96 -10.90 -30.66
N ASP A 148 2.38 -9.72 -30.22
CA ASP A 148 3.56 -9.03 -30.77
C ASP A 148 4.86 -9.83 -30.52
N LYS A 149 5.00 -10.45 -29.33
CA LYS A 149 6.15 -11.34 -29.04
C LYS A 149 6.17 -12.60 -29.90
N ARG A 150 5.01 -13.23 -30.15
CA ARG A 150 4.89 -14.42 -31.01
C ARG A 150 5.21 -14.11 -32.48
N GLN A 151 4.84 -12.93 -32.97
CA GLN A 151 5.16 -12.49 -34.33
C GLN A 151 6.65 -12.16 -34.51
N LYS A 152 7.34 -11.74 -33.45
CA LYS A 152 8.78 -11.40 -33.50
C LYS A 152 9.72 -12.58 -33.21
N GLY A 153 9.21 -13.78 -32.94
CA GLY A 153 10.02 -14.98 -32.74
C GLY A 153 10.90 -14.97 -31.47
N ILE A 154 10.63 -14.07 -30.51
CA ILE A 154 11.38 -13.96 -29.26
C ILE A 154 10.59 -14.71 -28.18
N THR A 155 10.92 -16.00 -28.00
CA THR A 155 10.52 -16.80 -26.83
C THR A 155 11.34 -16.46 -25.62
#